data_AF-A0A7C5UAT5-F1
#
_entry.id   AF-A0A7C5UAT5-F1
#
_cell.length_a   1.000
_cell.length_b   1.000
_cell.length_c   1.000
_cell.angle_alpha   90.00
_cell.angle_beta   90.00
_cell.angle_gamma   90.00
#
_symmetry.space_group_name_H-M   'P 1'
#
loop_
_entity.id
_entity.type
_entity.pdbx_description
1 polymer ?
#
loop_
_entity_poly.entity_id
_entity_poly.type
_entity_poly.pdbx_seq_one_letter_code
_entity_poly.pdbx_strand_id
1 'polypeptide(L)'
;MGYTLIAHICDIHFGARIGRVFPEDVIRWWQMMVEDWRSLKQPVEVALICGDITMNGDDQQLDYAKNAIEALGVDVCLLPGECDIPYGKQKWIDRFGTPDRFFQYGGLNIVAIDMLHLAPEREWTMSSEQFHQLSKFINEHPSEPLILMLQPLLKRHEGMFRPPWDPDAAEALLERLKHANVLCILCSGMHTNSEHIIDGISIIGTGALCGFYPTGVLPEGCILTRPGYRLILVEDSAVRTFFREITSHVQVAIISVGGSHTLGPRPLVNVLDVFGDCAVYVQAYAREADIVSVEMGLGGSPWIPMRKVWDGLWSEWEGTLSAHEIGWGQQLLIARARTSNGYEAFDAIPFWMRSLPSQRATSIHEISVFELLSRPR
;
A
#
# COMPACT_ATOMS: atom_id res chain seq x y z
N MET A 1 -13.03 -7.28 23.20
CA MET A 1 -13.39 -6.97 21.80
C MET A 1 -12.12 -7.23 21.01
N GLY A 2 -12.19 -8.13 20.02
CA GLY A 2 -11.01 -8.62 19.31
C GLY A 2 -10.72 -7.74 18.10
N TYR A 3 -9.48 -7.29 17.97
CA TYR A 3 -8.97 -6.73 16.73
C TYR A 3 -8.40 -7.87 15.87
N THR A 4 -8.24 -7.65 14.57
CA THR A 4 -7.47 -8.53 13.68
C THR A 4 -6.35 -7.74 13.03
N LEU A 5 -5.10 -8.23 13.16
CA LEU A 5 -3.95 -7.66 12.47
C LEU A 5 -3.56 -8.50 11.27
N ILE A 6 -3.55 -7.85 10.12
CA ILE A 6 -3.28 -8.45 8.82
C ILE A 6 -2.02 -7.80 8.24
N ALA A 7 -1.13 -8.61 7.65
CA ALA A 7 -0.04 -8.11 6.83
C ALA A 7 -0.42 -8.23 5.36
N HIS A 8 -0.45 -7.11 4.65
CA HIS A 8 -0.61 -7.05 3.20
C HIS A 8 0.77 -6.83 2.55
N ILE A 9 1.23 -7.81 1.79
CA ILE A 9 2.55 -7.84 1.16
C ILE A 9 2.34 -7.84 -0.36
N CYS A 10 3.06 -6.99 -1.07
CA CYS A 10 2.95 -6.87 -2.52
C CYS A 10 4.33 -6.91 -3.18
N ASP A 11 4.34 -7.41 -4.43
CA ASP A 11 5.43 -7.24 -5.37
C ASP A 11 6.79 -7.64 -4.75
N ILE A 12 6.89 -8.91 -4.34
CA ILE A 12 8.09 -9.47 -3.68
C ILE A 12 9.20 -9.69 -4.70
N HIS A 13 8.85 -10.13 -5.91
CA HIS A 13 9.77 -10.39 -7.02
C HIS A 13 10.96 -11.27 -6.63
N PHE A 14 10.73 -12.43 -6.01
CA PHE A 14 11.81 -13.40 -5.78
C PHE A 14 12.53 -13.71 -7.10
N GLY A 15 13.87 -13.61 -7.07
CA GLY A 15 14.71 -13.75 -8.26
C GLY A 15 14.90 -12.47 -9.07
N ALA A 16 14.42 -11.31 -8.60
CA ALA A 16 14.60 -10.03 -9.26
C ALA A 16 16.07 -9.75 -9.62
N ARG A 17 16.29 -9.34 -10.86
CA ARG A 17 17.56 -8.78 -11.32
C ARG A 17 17.27 -7.60 -12.22
N ILE A 18 16.97 -6.46 -11.61
CA ILE A 18 16.54 -5.23 -12.29
C ILE A 18 17.27 -4.01 -11.69
N GLY A 19 17.82 -3.16 -12.56
CA GLY A 19 18.61 -2.01 -12.14
C GLY A 19 19.74 -2.39 -11.17
N ARG A 20 19.63 -1.94 -9.91
CA ARG A 20 20.58 -2.23 -8.82
C ARG A 20 20.04 -3.18 -7.74
N VAL A 21 18.91 -3.83 -8.02
CA VAL A 21 18.31 -4.84 -7.15
C VAL A 21 18.72 -6.22 -7.63
N PHE A 22 19.32 -6.99 -6.73
CA PHE A 22 19.74 -8.36 -6.98
C PHE A 22 18.88 -9.35 -6.18
N PRO A 23 18.85 -10.65 -6.55
CA PRO A 23 18.04 -11.64 -5.84
C PRO A 23 18.35 -11.71 -4.33
N GLU A 24 19.62 -11.51 -3.95
CA GLU A 24 20.07 -11.51 -2.57
C GLU A 24 19.52 -10.33 -1.76
N ASP A 25 19.27 -9.18 -2.40
CA ASP A 25 18.63 -8.04 -1.76
C ASP A 25 17.18 -8.36 -1.42
N VAL A 26 16.43 -8.96 -2.34
CA VAL A 26 15.03 -9.38 -2.14
C VAL A 26 14.92 -10.41 -1.02
N ILE A 27 15.80 -11.42 -1.02
CA ILE A 27 15.84 -12.42 0.06
C ILE A 27 16.11 -11.75 1.41
N ARG A 28 17.06 -10.81 1.47
CA ARG A 28 17.35 -10.05 2.68
C ARG A 28 16.16 -9.23 3.14
N TRP A 29 15.45 -8.56 2.24
CA TRP A 29 14.26 -7.77 2.59
C TRP A 29 13.12 -8.65 3.10
N TRP A 30 12.89 -9.82 2.48
CA TRP A 30 11.98 -10.81 3.01
C TRP A 30 12.34 -11.24 4.44
N GLN A 31 13.61 -11.57 4.70
CA GLN A 31 14.09 -11.95 6.03
C GLN A 31 13.89 -10.82 7.06
N MET A 32 14.26 -9.59 6.70
CA MET A 32 14.05 -8.42 7.54
C MET A 32 12.57 -8.16 7.84
N MET A 33 11.69 -8.34 6.86
CA MET A 33 10.24 -8.27 7.06
C MET A 33 9.76 -9.32 8.06
N VAL A 34 10.19 -10.58 7.91
CA VAL A 34 9.83 -11.66 8.84
C VAL A 34 10.34 -11.38 10.26
N GLU A 35 11.56 -10.86 10.41
CA GLU A 35 12.11 -10.46 11.70
C GLU A 35 11.36 -9.28 12.33
N ASP A 36 11.02 -8.26 11.52
CA ASP A 36 10.25 -7.10 11.95
C ASP A 36 8.85 -7.52 12.41
N TRP A 37 8.14 -8.28 11.57
CA TRP A 37 6.84 -8.88 11.87
C TRP A 37 6.89 -9.63 13.21
N ARG A 38 7.84 -10.56 13.39
CA ARG A 38 7.94 -11.37 14.62
C ARG A 38 8.25 -10.54 15.87
N SER A 39 8.74 -9.30 15.70
CA SER A 39 9.02 -8.38 16.80
C SER A 39 7.86 -7.43 17.14
N LEU A 40 6.77 -7.43 16.35
CA LEU A 40 5.60 -6.62 16.64
C LEU A 40 5.01 -7.03 18.00
N LYS A 41 4.58 -6.04 18.80
CA LYS A 41 3.93 -6.27 20.10
C LYS A 41 2.65 -7.10 19.96
N GLN A 42 2.04 -7.06 18.79
CA GLN A 42 0.84 -7.80 18.43
C GLN A 42 1.17 -8.72 17.25
N PRO A 43 0.84 -10.02 17.33
CA PRO A 43 1.09 -10.93 16.23
C PRO A 43 0.17 -10.60 15.07
N VAL A 44 0.72 -10.65 13.86
CA VAL A 44 -0.12 -10.72 12.66
C VAL A 44 -0.73 -12.11 12.60
N GLU A 45 -2.01 -12.14 12.26
CA GLU A 45 -2.83 -13.34 12.27
C GLU A 45 -2.95 -13.98 10.89
N VAL A 46 -3.02 -13.14 9.85
CA VAL A 46 -3.14 -13.58 8.45
C VAL A 46 -2.26 -12.71 7.54
N ALA A 47 -1.62 -13.37 6.57
CA ALA A 47 -0.89 -12.71 5.50
C ALA A 47 -1.75 -12.68 4.23
N LEU A 48 -1.91 -11.50 3.65
CA LEU A 48 -2.48 -11.31 2.33
C LEU A 48 -1.33 -10.94 1.41
N ILE A 49 -0.94 -11.85 0.52
CA ILE A 49 0.16 -11.60 -0.43
C ILE A 49 -0.43 -11.42 -1.81
N CYS A 50 -0.31 -10.21 -2.34
CA CYS A 50 -0.95 -9.78 -3.57
C CYS A 50 0.09 -9.42 -4.62
N GLY A 51 0.20 -10.25 -5.64
CA GLY A 51 0.90 -9.96 -6.88
C GLY A 51 2.41 -10.07 -6.87
N ASP A 52 2.90 -10.44 -8.06
CA ASP A 52 4.31 -10.52 -8.46
C ASP A 52 5.21 -11.03 -7.33
N ILE A 53 4.88 -12.21 -6.82
CA ILE A 53 5.64 -12.89 -5.77
C ILE A 53 7.02 -13.29 -6.30
N THR A 54 7.07 -13.72 -7.54
CA THR A 54 8.27 -14.10 -8.29
C THR A 54 8.50 -13.12 -9.44
N MET A 55 9.72 -13.04 -9.96
CA MET A 55 10.04 -12.15 -11.08
C MET A 55 9.64 -12.75 -12.44
N ASN A 56 9.74 -14.07 -12.60
CA ASN A 56 9.58 -14.75 -13.90
C ASN A 56 8.66 -15.98 -13.87
N GLY A 57 8.11 -16.37 -12.71
CA GLY A 57 7.21 -17.53 -12.61
C GLY A 57 7.86 -18.86 -13.02
N ASP A 58 9.20 -18.94 -12.93
CA ASP A 58 9.93 -20.18 -13.19
C ASP A 58 9.84 -21.14 -11.99
N ASP A 59 10.11 -22.43 -12.23
CA ASP A 59 9.93 -23.46 -11.21
C ASP A 59 10.81 -23.22 -9.97
N GLN A 60 12.04 -22.73 -10.15
CA GLN A 60 12.95 -22.46 -9.05
C GLN A 60 12.44 -21.31 -8.18
N GLN A 61 11.96 -20.22 -8.78
CA GLN A 61 11.42 -19.08 -8.06
C GLN A 61 10.11 -19.44 -7.34
N LEU A 62 9.21 -20.18 -7.99
CA LEU A 62 7.95 -20.60 -7.39
C LEU A 62 8.16 -21.60 -6.23
N ASP A 63 9.11 -22.54 -6.36
CA ASP A 63 9.47 -23.46 -5.28
C ASP A 63 10.12 -22.71 -4.10
N TYR A 64 10.99 -21.74 -4.39
CA TYR A 64 11.56 -20.89 -3.34
C TYR A 64 10.46 -20.09 -2.63
N ALA A 65 9.58 -19.43 -3.38
CA ALA A 65 8.47 -18.65 -2.85
C ALA A 65 7.56 -19.49 -1.95
N LYS A 66 7.21 -20.71 -2.39
CA LYS A 66 6.41 -21.65 -1.59
C LYS A 66 7.06 -21.94 -0.25
N ASN A 67 8.33 -22.35 -0.24
CA ASN A 67 9.03 -22.65 1.01
C ASN A 67 9.15 -21.41 1.92
N ALA A 68 9.42 -20.24 1.33
CA ALA A 68 9.53 -18.98 2.07
C ALA A 68 8.20 -18.58 2.73
N ILE A 69 7.09 -18.72 2.01
CA ILE A 69 5.74 -18.39 2.48
C ILE A 69 5.28 -19.40 3.54
N GLU A 70 5.47 -20.69 3.34
CA GLU A 70 5.14 -21.73 4.33
C GLU A 70 5.89 -21.51 5.66
N ALA A 71 7.12 -21.01 5.59
CA ALA A 71 7.94 -20.70 6.77
C ALA A 71 7.45 -19.50 7.60
N LEU A 72 6.46 -18.73 7.12
CA LEU A 72 5.82 -17.67 7.91
C LEU A 72 5.07 -18.23 9.12
N GLY A 73 4.47 -19.43 8.98
CA GLY A 73 3.72 -20.09 10.06
C GLY A 73 2.41 -19.41 10.43
N VAL A 74 1.81 -18.63 9.52
CA VAL A 74 0.49 -18.01 9.65
C VAL A 74 -0.40 -18.43 8.48
N ASP A 75 -1.71 -18.17 8.58
CA ASP A 75 -2.61 -18.35 7.44
C ASP A 75 -2.26 -17.35 6.34
N VAL A 76 -2.22 -17.82 5.09
CA VAL A 76 -1.83 -16.99 3.93
C VAL A 76 -2.86 -17.10 2.81
N CYS A 77 -3.32 -15.94 2.35
CA CYS A 77 -4.06 -15.82 1.09
C CYS A 77 -3.13 -15.24 0.02
N LEU A 78 -3.02 -15.94 -1.11
CA LEU A 78 -2.14 -15.58 -2.22
C LEU A 78 -2.96 -15.19 -3.44
N LEU A 79 -2.60 -14.09 -4.08
CA LEU A 79 -3.08 -13.70 -5.39
C LEU A 79 -1.89 -13.54 -6.35
N PRO A 80 -1.84 -14.24 -7.50
CA PRO A 80 -0.73 -14.13 -8.44
C PRO A 80 -0.78 -12.81 -9.20
N GLY A 81 0.40 -12.33 -9.59
CA GLY A 81 0.54 -11.27 -10.58
C GLY A 81 1.04 -11.74 -11.94
N GLU A 82 1.29 -10.80 -12.84
CA GLU A 82 1.72 -11.11 -14.20
C GLU A 82 3.08 -11.82 -14.25
N CYS A 83 3.97 -11.48 -13.31
CA CYS A 83 5.29 -12.09 -13.20
C CYS A 83 5.25 -13.52 -12.68
N ASP A 84 4.17 -13.91 -11.97
CA ASP A 84 4.03 -15.25 -11.39
C ASP A 84 3.56 -16.30 -12.39
N ILE A 85 2.73 -15.88 -13.35
CA ILE A 85 2.06 -16.76 -14.32
C ILE A 85 2.25 -16.28 -15.78
N PRO A 86 3.47 -15.88 -16.22
CA PRO A 86 3.67 -15.25 -17.53
C PRO A 86 3.28 -16.14 -18.71
N TYR A 87 3.20 -17.44 -18.50
CA TYR A 87 2.85 -18.46 -19.49
C TYR A 87 1.64 -19.32 -19.09
N GLY A 88 0.84 -18.87 -18.11
CA GLY A 88 -0.35 -19.57 -17.64
C GLY A 88 -0.29 -20.00 -16.17
N LYS A 89 -1.45 -20.43 -15.66
CA LYS A 89 -1.70 -20.61 -14.22
C LYS A 89 -1.32 -22.00 -13.67
N GLN A 90 -1.02 -22.98 -14.52
CA GLN A 90 -0.86 -24.38 -14.07
C GLN A 90 0.25 -24.53 -13.02
N LYS A 91 1.44 -23.96 -13.28
CA LYS A 91 2.58 -24.04 -12.34
C LYS A 91 2.29 -23.42 -10.99
N TRP A 92 1.49 -22.35 -10.99
CA TRP A 92 1.01 -21.71 -9.77
C TRP A 92 0.03 -22.62 -9.05
N ILE A 93 -0.98 -23.14 -9.75
CA ILE A 93 -2.01 -24.02 -9.19
C ILE A 93 -1.40 -25.27 -8.54
N ASP A 94 -0.39 -25.86 -9.16
CA ASP A 94 0.29 -27.05 -8.64
C ASP A 94 0.99 -26.79 -7.28
N ARG A 95 1.33 -25.53 -6.98
CA ARG A 95 2.07 -25.13 -5.78
C ARG A 95 1.22 -24.48 -4.71
N PHE A 96 0.31 -23.60 -5.12
CA PHE A 96 -0.46 -22.68 -4.27
C PHE A 96 -1.98 -22.92 -4.35
N GLY A 97 -2.43 -23.81 -5.25
CA GLY A 97 -3.83 -24.05 -5.53
C GLY A 97 -4.46 -22.96 -6.41
N THR A 98 -5.78 -22.99 -6.55
CA THR A 98 -6.50 -22.00 -7.38
C THR A 98 -6.27 -20.57 -6.88
N PRO A 99 -6.10 -19.57 -7.75
CA PRO A 99 -5.92 -18.19 -7.31
C PRO A 99 -7.14 -17.60 -6.59
N ASP A 100 -8.34 -17.88 -7.09
CA ASP A 100 -9.58 -17.37 -6.48
C ASP A 100 -9.79 -17.99 -5.09
N ARG A 101 -10.04 -17.14 -4.09
CA ARG A 101 -10.23 -17.52 -2.70
C ARG A 101 -11.39 -16.73 -2.10
N PHE A 102 -12.29 -17.42 -1.43
CA PHE A 102 -13.44 -16.86 -0.71
C PHE A 102 -13.52 -17.57 0.64
N PHE A 103 -13.28 -16.85 1.74
CA PHE A 103 -13.29 -17.46 3.07
C PHE A 103 -13.59 -16.44 4.17
N GLN A 104 -13.90 -16.95 5.36
CA GLN A 104 -14.09 -16.12 6.55
C GLN A 104 -12.91 -16.32 7.52
N TYR A 105 -12.41 -15.24 8.11
CA TYR A 105 -11.38 -15.25 9.14
C TYR A 105 -11.77 -14.28 10.25
N GLY A 106 -11.94 -14.75 11.48
CA GLY A 106 -12.24 -13.87 12.62
C GLY A 106 -13.52 -13.02 12.47
N GLY A 107 -14.51 -13.48 11.68
CA GLY A 107 -15.72 -12.71 11.37
C GLY A 107 -15.56 -11.72 10.21
N LEU A 108 -14.39 -11.69 9.56
CA LEU A 108 -14.12 -10.95 8.34
C LEU A 108 -14.28 -11.86 7.13
N ASN A 109 -14.99 -11.38 6.12
CA ASN A 109 -14.96 -11.94 4.79
C ASN A 109 -13.67 -11.51 4.09
N ILE A 110 -12.89 -12.46 3.59
CA ILE A 110 -11.69 -12.20 2.79
C ILE A 110 -11.88 -12.86 1.43
N VAL A 111 -11.76 -12.05 0.38
CA VAL A 111 -11.90 -12.50 -1.00
C VAL A 111 -10.67 -12.09 -1.80
N ALA A 112 -10.11 -13.01 -2.57
CA ALA A 112 -9.09 -12.72 -3.57
C ALA A 112 -9.59 -13.21 -4.93
N ILE A 113 -9.54 -12.35 -5.94
CA ILE A 113 -10.00 -12.67 -7.29
C ILE A 113 -8.89 -12.41 -8.30
N ASP A 114 -8.52 -13.45 -9.03
CA ASP A 114 -7.54 -13.37 -10.11
C ASP A 114 -8.23 -12.93 -11.39
N MET A 115 -8.14 -11.62 -11.63
CA MET A 115 -8.70 -10.97 -12.80
C MET A 115 -7.75 -11.00 -14.00
N LEU A 116 -6.57 -11.62 -13.91
CA LEU A 116 -5.60 -11.63 -14.99
C LEU A 116 -6.02 -12.64 -16.08
N HIS A 117 -6.37 -12.12 -17.26
CA HIS A 117 -6.61 -12.88 -18.48
C HIS A 117 -5.47 -12.68 -19.48
N LEU A 118 -4.58 -13.68 -19.62
CA LEU A 118 -3.31 -13.54 -20.37
C LEU A 118 -3.43 -13.41 -21.90
N ALA A 119 -4.59 -13.66 -22.51
CA ALA A 119 -4.76 -13.63 -23.97
C ALA A 119 -6.21 -13.32 -24.39
N PRO A 120 -6.44 -12.64 -25.54
CA PRO A 120 -5.46 -12.12 -26.51
C PRO A 120 -4.89 -10.72 -26.19
N GLU A 121 -5.51 -9.93 -25.30
CA GLU A 121 -5.14 -8.52 -25.09
C GLU A 121 -4.51 -8.21 -23.72
N ARG A 122 -4.32 -9.23 -22.86
CA ARG A 122 -3.96 -9.04 -21.44
C ARG A 122 -4.91 -8.06 -20.76
N GLU A 123 -6.12 -8.54 -20.49
CA GLU A 123 -7.16 -7.75 -19.85
C GLU A 123 -7.31 -8.13 -18.39
N TRP A 124 -7.57 -7.11 -17.57
CA TRP A 124 -7.98 -7.31 -16.20
C TRP A 124 -9.49 -7.17 -16.11
N THR A 125 -10.15 -8.33 -16.12
CA THR A 125 -11.61 -8.47 -16.16
C THR A 125 -12.06 -9.63 -15.29
N MET A 126 -13.34 -9.62 -14.90
CA MET A 126 -13.92 -10.67 -14.07
C MET A 126 -14.77 -11.57 -14.96
N SER A 127 -14.50 -12.87 -14.95
CA SER A 127 -15.38 -13.82 -15.63
C SER A 127 -16.78 -13.85 -14.99
N SER A 128 -17.79 -14.24 -15.76
CA SER A 128 -19.16 -14.36 -15.24
C SER A 128 -19.26 -15.34 -14.07
N GLU A 129 -18.43 -16.39 -14.05
CA GLU A 129 -18.37 -17.34 -12.94
C GLU A 129 -17.80 -16.70 -11.67
N GLN A 130 -16.67 -15.97 -11.78
CA GLN A 130 -16.11 -15.23 -10.65
C GLN A 130 -17.10 -14.20 -10.09
N PHE A 131 -17.80 -13.47 -10.97
CA PHE A 131 -18.82 -12.52 -10.56
C PHE A 131 -20.00 -13.21 -9.86
N HIS A 132 -20.42 -14.37 -10.36
CA HIS A 132 -21.47 -15.17 -9.72
C HIS A 132 -21.04 -15.66 -8.33
N GLN A 133 -19.81 -16.18 -8.19
CA GLN A 133 -19.26 -16.66 -6.93
C GLN A 133 -19.13 -15.53 -5.91
N LEU A 134 -18.57 -14.38 -6.30
CA LEU A 134 -18.51 -13.19 -5.46
C LEU A 134 -19.90 -12.76 -5.00
N SER A 135 -20.85 -12.72 -5.94
CA SER A 135 -22.21 -12.30 -5.65
C SER A 135 -22.91 -13.24 -4.68
N LYS A 136 -22.73 -14.54 -4.86
CA LYS A 136 -23.24 -15.57 -3.95
C LYS A 136 -22.63 -15.41 -2.56
N PHE A 137 -21.30 -15.30 -2.47
CA PHE A 137 -20.59 -15.18 -1.20
C PHE A 137 -21.03 -13.95 -0.39
N ILE A 138 -21.13 -12.77 -1.04
CA ILE A 138 -21.64 -11.56 -0.39
C ILE A 138 -23.09 -11.72 0.08
N ASN A 139 -23.94 -12.39 -0.71
CA ASN A 139 -25.35 -12.58 -0.34
C ASN A 139 -25.53 -13.58 0.82
N GLU A 140 -24.62 -14.55 0.95
CA GLU A 140 -24.58 -15.49 2.08
C GLU A 140 -24.08 -14.82 3.37
N HIS A 141 -23.33 -13.72 3.26
CA HIS A 141 -22.71 -12.99 4.37
C HIS A 141 -22.91 -11.45 4.26
N PRO A 142 -24.16 -10.97 4.28
CA PRO A 142 -24.47 -9.58 3.93
C PRO A 142 -24.04 -8.55 5.00
N SER A 143 -23.82 -8.99 6.24
CA SER A 143 -23.49 -8.11 7.37
C SER A 143 -22.01 -8.08 7.72
N GLU A 144 -21.28 -9.11 7.29
CA GLU A 144 -19.91 -9.38 7.66
C GLU A 144 -18.96 -8.48 6.87
N PRO A 145 -18.00 -7.80 7.55
CA PRO A 145 -17.08 -6.90 6.88
C PRO A 145 -16.23 -7.61 5.83
N LEU A 146 -16.05 -7.01 4.66
CA LEU A 146 -15.36 -7.59 3.50
C LEU A 146 -14.06 -6.85 3.19
N ILE A 147 -12.98 -7.62 3.06
CA ILE A 147 -11.73 -7.19 2.42
C ILE A 147 -11.60 -7.94 1.09
N LEU A 148 -11.40 -7.20 0.01
CA LEU A 148 -11.19 -7.75 -1.33
C LEU A 148 -9.74 -7.50 -1.76
N MET A 149 -9.07 -8.52 -2.32
CA MET A 149 -7.75 -8.42 -2.93
C MET A 149 -7.86 -8.49 -4.45
N LEU A 150 -7.27 -7.51 -5.13
CA LEU A 150 -7.22 -7.42 -6.59
C LEU A 150 -5.83 -7.01 -7.08
N GLN A 151 -5.49 -7.35 -8.31
CA GLN A 151 -4.36 -6.78 -9.02
C GLN A 151 -4.81 -6.41 -10.44
N PRO A 152 -4.36 -5.27 -11.02
CA PRO A 152 -3.51 -4.24 -10.42
C PRO A 152 -4.31 -3.25 -9.56
N LEU A 153 -3.75 -2.09 -9.24
CA LEU A 153 -4.45 -0.99 -8.58
C LEU A 153 -5.71 -0.56 -9.35
N LEU A 154 -6.86 -0.57 -8.70
CA LEU A 154 -8.12 -0.06 -9.24
C LEU A 154 -8.19 1.47 -9.12
N LYS A 155 -8.04 2.21 -10.23
CA LYS A 155 -7.98 3.68 -10.23
C LYS A 155 -8.79 4.28 -11.39
N ARG A 156 -9.61 5.31 -11.09
CA ARG A 156 -10.23 6.18 -12.10
C ARG A 156 -9.26 7.32 -12.46
N HIS A 157 -9.06 7.53 -13.75
CA HIS A 157 -8.35 8.70 -14.29
C HIS A 157 -9.34 9.58 -15.03
N GLU A 158 -9.51 10.83 -14.56
CA GLU A 158 -10.47 11.79 -15.14
C GLU A 158 -11.91 11.24 -15.17
N GLY A 159 -12.29 10.50 -14.13
CA GLY A 159 -13.64 9.94 -13.98
C GLY A 159 -13.88 8.60 -14.68
N MET A 160 -12.90 8.03 -15.37
CA MET A 160 -13.05 6.76 -16.08
C MET A 160 -11.96 5.75 -15.68
N PHE A 161 -12.30 4.47 -15.70
CA PHE A 161 -11.30 3.40 -15.69
C PHE A 161 -10.56 3.37 -17.03
N ARG A 162 -9.25 3.14 -16.98
CA ARG A 162 -8.38 3.04 -18.15
C ARG A 162 -7.68 1.69 -18.12
N PRO A 163 -7.13 1.25 -19.27
CA PRO A 163 -6.28 0.07 -19.32
C PRO A 163 -5.24 0.09 -18.18
N PRO A 164 -4.99 -1.06 -17.54
CA PRO A 164 -5.36 -2.39 -18.03
C PRO A 164 -6.76 -2.90 -17.64
N TRP A 165 -7.55 -2.09 -16.92
CA TRP A 165 -8.91 -2.44 -16.50
C TRP A 165 -9.90 -2.35 -17.67
N ASP A 166 -10.74 -3.37 -17.81
CA ASP A 166 -11.99 -3.25 -18.56
C ASP A 166 -12.95 -2.32 -17.79
N PRO A 167 -13.38 -1.18 -18.37
CA PRO A 167 -14.20 -0.21 -17.65
C PRO A 167 -15.55 -0.75 -17.19
N ASP A 168 -16.22 -1.56 -18.02
CA ASP A 168 -17.55 -2.07 -17.71
C ASP A 168 -17.48 -3.12 -16.58
N ALA A 169 -16.46 -3.97 -16.58
CA ALA A 169 -16.20 -4.94 -15.52
C ALA A 169 -15.85 -4.25 -14.20
N ALA A 170 -15.03 -3.19 -14.24
CA ALA A 170 -14.68 -2.42 -13.06
C ALA A 170 -15.90 -1.72 -12.45
N GLU A 171 -16.75 -1.10 -13.27
CA GLU A 171 -17.99 -0.47 -12.82
C GLU A 171 -18.99 -1.51 -12.27
N ALA A 172 -19.16 -2.65 -12.94
CA ALA A 172 -20.03 -3.73 -12.47
C ALA A 172 -19.57 -4.31 -11.13
N LEU A 173 -18.26 -4.46 -10.94
CA LEU A 173 -17.67 -4.87 -9.67
C LEU A 173 -17.99 -3.86 -8.55
N LEU A 174 -17.71 -2.57 -8.77
CA LEU A 174 -17.98 -1.55 -7.77
C LEU A 174 -19.46 -1.44 -7.42
N GLU A 175 -20.34 -1.51 -8.43
CA GLU A 175 -21.78 -1.52 -8.20
C GLU A 175 -22.21 -2.71 -7.34
N ARG A 176 -21.66 -3.90 -7.60
CA ARG A 176 -21.93 -5.07 -6.78
C ARG A 176 -21.48 -4.88 -5.33
N LEU A 177 -20.33 -4.26 -5.13
CA LEU A 177 -19.71 -4.04 -3.82
C LEU A 177 -20.42 -2.97 -2.98
N LYS A 178 -21.13 -2.00 -3.60
CA LYS A 178 -21.96 -1.03 -2.86
C LYS A 178 -23.04 -1.67 -1.97
N HIS A 179 -23.43 -2.89 -2.30
CA HIS A 179 -24.41 -3.66 -1.55
C HIS A 179 -23.79 -4.63 -0.52
N ALA A 180 -22.51 -4.50 -0.24
CA ALA A 180 -21.77 -5.28 0.75
C ALA A 180 -21.17 -4.36 1.82
N ASN A 181 -20.85 -4.92 2.98
CA ASN A 181 -20.11 -4.22 4.03
C ASN A 181 -18.60 -4.19 3.70
N VAL A 182 -18.22 -3.54 2.60
CA VAL A 182 -16.82 -3.49 2.14
C VAL A 182 -16.01 -2.52 2.98
N LEU A 183 -14.98 -3.05 3.64
CA LEU A 183 -14.03 -2.24 4.39
C LEU A 183 -13.00 -1.59 3.47
N CYS A 184 -12.38 -2.38 2.61
CA CYS A 184 -11.42 -1.90 1.62
C CYS A 184 -11.17 -2.92 0.50
N ILE A 185 -10.63 -2.40 -0.60
CA ILE A 185 -10.01 -3.19 -1.66
C ILE A 185 -8.50 -2.99 -1.57
N LEU A 186 -7.76 -4.08 -1.44
CA LEU A 186 -6.31 -4.12 -1.38
C LEU A 186 -5.75 -4.44 -2.76
N CYS A 187 -4.79 -3.66 -3.22
CA CYS A 187 -4.20 -3.80 -4.54
C CYS A 187 -2.67 -3.76 -4.56
N SER A 188 -2.11 -4.36 -5.61
CA SER A 188 -0.67 -4.39 -5.94
C SER A 188 -0.38 -3.92 -7.38
N GLY A 189 0.85 -4.15 -7.87
CA GLY A 189 1.24 -4.03 -9.27
C GLY A 189 1.80 -2.67 -9.68
N MET A 190 1.59 -1.63 -8.87
CA MET A 190 2.15 -0.29 -9.12
C MET A 190 3.37 0.04 -8.26
N HIS A 191 3.78 -0.84 -7.34
CA HIS A 191 4.92 -0.62 -6.43
C HIS A 191 4.85 0.71 -5.66
N THR A 192 3.64 1.21 -5.40
CA THR A 192 3.38 2.52 -4.80
C THR A 192 2.37 2.42 -3.68
N ASN A 193 2.60 3.21 -2.63
CA ASN A 193 1.61 3.40 -1.59
C ASN A 193 0.55 4.37 -2.08
N SER A 194 -0.72 3.99 -2.02
CA SER A 194 -1.83 4.87 -2.38
C SER A 194 -3.07 4.52 -1.57
N GLU A 195 -3.85 5.55 -1.24
CA GLU A 195 -5.17 5.39 -0.65
C GLU A 195 -6.11 6.40 -1.31
N HIS A 196 -7.19 5.90 -1.89
CA HIS A 196 -8.23 6.73 -2.50
C HIS A 196 -9.60 6.08 -2.35
N ILE A 197 -10.64 6.89 -2.49
CA ILE A 197 -12.02 6.43 -2.36
C ILE A 197 -12.66 6.45 -3.75
N ILE A 198 -13.28 5.34 -4.14
CA ILE A 198 -14.14 5.25 -5.33
C ILE A 198 -15.52 4.83 -4.87
N ASP A 199 -16.53 5.65 -5.14
CA ASP A 199 -17.93 5.36 -4.82
C ASP A 199 -18.17 4.97 -3.34
N GLY A 200 -17.40 5.55 -2.42
CA GLY A 200 -17.47 5.28 -0.97
C GLY A 200 -16.63 4.08 -0.50
N ILE A 201 -15.97 3.36 -1.40
CA ILE A 201 -15.11 2.22 -1.09
C ILE A 201 -13.64 2.67 -1.04
N SER A 202 -12.94 2.31 0.04
CA SER A 202 -11.51 2.56 0.18
C SER A 202 -10.70 1.60 -0.70
N ILE A 203 -9.84 2.14 -1.56
CA ILE A 203 -8.90 1.40 -2.40
C ILE A 203 -7.49 1.70 -1.91
N ILE A 204 -6.72 0.64 -1.61
CA ILE A 204 -5.43 0.74 -0.96
C ILE A 204 -4.39 0.02 -1.80
N GLY A 205 -3.49 0.78 -2.41
CA GLY A 205 -2.27 0.27 -3.04
C GLY A 205 -1.14 0.16 -2.01
N THR A 206 -0.45 -0.98 -2.01
CA THR A 206 0.72 -1.21 -1.16
C THR A 206 2.00 -1.12 -1.96
N GLY A 207 3.01 -0.43 -1.41
CA GLY A 207 4.35 -0.38 -1.97
C GLY A 207 5.03 -1.76 -2.00
N ALA A 208 6.02 -1.91 -2.87
CA ALA A 208 6.64 -3.21 -3.12
C ALA A 208 7.66 -3.61 -2.04
N LEU A 209 7.65 -4.89 -1.65
CA LEU A 209 8.67 -5.45 -0.78
C LEU A 209 10.03 -5.52 -1.48
N CYS A 210 10.04 -5.67 -2.81
CA CYS A 210 11.25 -5.72 -3.62
C CYS A 210 12.03 -4.40 -3.75
N GLY A 211 11.63 -3.32 -3.06
CA GLY A 211 12.46 -2.12 -2.95
C GLY A 211 12.80 -1.44 -4.28
N PHE A 212 12.00 -1.63 -5.33
CA PHE A 212 12.08 -0.87 -6.57
C PHE A 212 10.69 -0.48 -7.10
N TYR A 213 10.65 0.52 -7.98
CA TYR A 213 9.51 0.95 -8.79
C TYR A 213 9.90 0.82 -10.25
N PRO A 214 9.18 0.03 -11.08
CA PRO A 214 9.49 -0.11 -12.48
C PRO A 214 9.17 1.18 -13.23
N THR A 215 10.14 1.69 -14.00
CA THR A 215 9.94 2.89 -14.84
C THR A 215 9.77 2.54 -16.31
N GLY A 216 10.27 1.37 -16.73
CA GLY A 216 10.40 1.01 -18.14
C GLY A 216 11.43 1.86 -18.90
N VAL A 217 12.17 2.75 -18.21
CA VAL A 217 13.15 3.65 -18.82
C VAL A 217 14.56 3.08 -18.65
N LEU A 218 15.21 2.79 -19.77
CA LEU A 218 16.60 2.31 -19.82
C LEU A 218 17.60 3.42 -19.43
N PRO A 219 18.80 3.08 -18.90
CA PRO A 219 19.33 1.72 -18.74
C PRO A 219 18.90 0.99 -17.47
N GLU A 220 18.42 1.68 -16.43
CA GLU A 220 18.12 1.05 -15.15
C GLU A 220 16.79 0.30 -15.13
N GLY A 221 15.79 0.73 -15.90
CA GLY A 221 14.45 0.11 -15.96
C GLY A 221 13.60 0.28 -14.70
N CYS A 222 14.20 0.70 -13.59
CA CYS A 222 13.55 0.94 -12.30
C CYS A 222 14.25 2.03 -11.47
N ILE A 223 13.57 2.48 -10.41
CA ILE A 223 14.08 3.36 -9.36
C ILE A 223 14.03 2.61 -8.04
N LEU A 224 15.06 2.76 -7.20
CA LEU A 224 15.05 2.16 -5.86
C LEU A 224 14.02 2.84 -4.95
N THR A 225 13.35 2.04 -4.14
CA THR A 225 12.32 2.47 -3.19
C THR A 225 12.63 1.92 -1.81
N ARG A 226 11.89 2.40 -0.81
CA ARG A 226 11.96 1.82 0.53
C ARG A 226 11.16 0.51 0.52
N PRO A 227 11.80 -0.66 0.72
CA PRO A 227 11.08 -1.92 0.80
C PRO A 227 10.19 -1.91 2.04
N GLY A 228 9.02 -2.54 1.93
CA GLY A 228 8.09 -2.60 3.05
C GLY A 228 6.88 -3.45 2.78
N TYR A 229 5.99 -3.45 3.75
CA TYR A 229 4.71 -4.16 3.73
C TYR A 229 3.68 -3.30 4.47
N ARG A 230 2.40 -3.58 4.29
CA ARG A 230 1.33 -2.83 4.94
C ARG A 230 0.72 -3.64 6.07
N LEU A 231 0.61 -3.03 7.24
CA LEU A 231 -0.19 -3.52 8.35
C LEU A 231 -1.61 -2.98 8.22
N ILE A 232 -2.59 -3.84 8.44
CA ILE A 232 -4.00 -3.51 8.42
C ILE A 232 -4.59 -3.99 9.74
N LEU A 233 -5.07 -3.05 10.54
CA LEU A 233 -5.77 -3.31 11.77
C LEU A 233 -7.27 -3.15 11.54
N VAL A 234 -8.02 -4.22 11.79
CA VAL A 234 -9.48 -4.22 11.73
C VAL A 234 -10.03 -4.26 13.15
N GLU A 235 -10.79 -3.25 13.54
CA GLU A 235 -11.41 -3.12 14.86
C GLU A 235 -12.84 -2.60 14.71
N ASP A 236 -13.86 -3.35 15.15
CA ASP A 236 -15.28 -2.95 15.10
C ASP A 236 -15.73 -2.38 13.73
N SER A 237 -15.28 -3.00 12.63
CA SER A 237 -15.50 -2.57 11.23
C SER A 237 -14.80 -1.27 10.82
N ALA A 238 -13.93 -0.71 11.64
CA ALA A 238 -12.97 0.31 11.22
C ALA A 238 -11.69 -0.36 10.71
N VAL A 239 -11.12 0.21 9.64
CA VAL A 239 -9.82 -0.18 9.12
C VAL A 239 -8.83 0.94 9.35
N ARG A 240 -7.69 0.58 9.93
CA ARG A 240 -6.51 1.45 9.98
C ARG A 240 -5.37 0.76 9.26
N THR A 241 -4.65 1.53 8.46
CA THR A 241 -3.55 1.02 7.65
C THR A 241 -2.27 1.75 7.96
N PHE A 242 -1.15 1.04 7.90
CA PHE A 242 0.17 1.59 8.10
C PHE A 242 1.17 0.87 7.20
N PHE A 243 1.86 1.61 6.34
CA PHE A 243 2.96 1.02 5.57
C PHE A 243 4.24 1.04 6.42
N ARG A 244 4.79 -0.15 6.64
CA ARG A 244 5.98 -0.41 7.45
C ARG A 244 7.21 -0.52 6.56
N GLU A 245 8.12 0.43 6.68
CA GLU A 245 9.44 0.38 6.03
C GLU A 245 10.41 -0.53 6.80
N ILE A 246 10.76 -1.68 6.25
CA ILE A 246 11.54 -2.69 7.00
C ILE A 246 12.98 -2.24 7.32
N THR A 247 13.51 -1.23 6.62
CA THR A 247 14.87 -0.70 6.84
C THR A 247 14.97 0.34 7.95
N SER A 248 13.84 0.81 8.50
CA SER A 248 13.79 1.95 9.40
C SER A 248 13.43 1.50 10.82
N HIS A 249 14.24 1.84 11.84
CA HIS A 249 13.91 1.55 13.25
C HIS A 249 12.89 2.54 13.85
N VAL A 250 12.92 3.77 13.34
CA VAL A 250 11.97 4.84 13.64
C VAL A 250 11.50 5.36 12.29
N GLN A 251 10.19 5.55 12.15
CA GLN A 251 9.55 6.00 10.92
C GLN A 251 8.56 7.11 11.28
N VAL A 252 8.54 8.14 10.44
CA VAL A 252 7.47 9.13 10.38
C VAL A 252 7.09 9.28 8.92
N ALA A 253 5.81 9.40 8.62
CA ALA A 253 5.32 9.60 7.27
C ALA A 253 4.17 10.59 7.28
N ILE A 254 4.27 11.64 6.47
CA ILE A 254 3.15 12.55 6.20
C ILE A 254 2.24 11.83 5.23
N ILE A 255 1.07 11.40 5.69
CA ILE A 255 0.15 10.55 4.93
C ILE A 255 -0.80 11.40 4.09
N SER A 256 -1.32 12.50 4.63
CA SER A 256 -2.17 13.41 3.88
C SER A 256 -2.02 14.88 4.29
N VAL A 257 -2.26 15.76 3.32
CA VAL A 257 -2.35 17.21 3.52
C VAL A 257 -3.59 17.72 2.81
N GLY A 258 -4.48 18.40 3.54
CA GLY A 258 -5.76 18.87 3.01
C GLY A 258 -6.64 17.75 2.46
N GLY A 259 -6.54 16.54 3.03
CA GLY A 259 -7.29 15.35 2.59
C GLY A 259 -6.70 14.63 1.37
N SER A 260 -5.61 15.13 0.76
CA SER A 260 -4.94 14.45 -0.36
C SER A 260 -3.83 13.54 0.13
N HIS A 261 -3.84 12.27 -0.28
CA HIS A 261 -2.80 11.29 0.07
C HIS A 261 -1.48 11.61 -0.63
N THR A 262 -0.37 11.51 0.10
CA THR A 262 0.97 11.92 -0.35
C THR A 262 1.75 10.83 -1.11
N LEU A 263 1.20 9.62 -1.15
CA LEU A 263 1.86 8.36 -1.56
C LEU A 263 2.99 7.91 -0.61
N GLY A 264 2.95 8.38 0.64
CA GLY A 264 3.93 8.01 1.66
C GLY A 264 3.88 6.53 2.07
N PRO A 265 5.02 5.95 2.49
CA PRO A 265 6.40 6.32 2.15
C PRO A 265 6.85 5.78 0.78
N ARG A 266 7.87 6.41 0.19
CA ARG A 266 7.93 6.70 -1.25
C ARG A 266 8.96 5.90 -2.05
N PRO A 267 8.82 6.00 -3.38
CA PRO A 267 9.74 6.86 -4.16
C PRO A 267 9.05 7.99 -4.96
N LEU A 268 7.72 8.00 -5.07
CA LEU A 268 6.97 9.01 -5.81
C LEU A 268 6.28 9.95 -4.83
N VAL A 269 6.30 11.25 -5.12
CA VAL A 269 5.73 12.26 -4.23
C VAL A 269 4.75 13.09 -5.00
N ASN A 270 3.48 13.02 -4.62
CA ASN A 270 2.51 13.94 -5.18
C ASN A 270 2.88 15.36 -4.74
N VAL A 271 3.07 16.25 -5.71
CA VAL A 271 3.08 17.67 -5.43
C VAL A 271 1.62 18.09 -5.29
N LEU A 272 1.23 18.33 -4.05
CA LEU A 272 -0.16 18.62 -3.68
C LEU A 272 -0.45 20.10 -3.86
N ASP A 273 -1.59 20.41 -4.48
CA ASP A 273 -2.17 21.75 -4.38
C ASP A 273 -3.04 21.81 -3.11
N VAL A 274 -2.69 22.74 -2.22
CA VAL A 274 -3.33 22.95 -0.92
C VAL A 274 -3.96 24.34 -0.90
N PHE A 275 -5.17 24.43 -0.34
CA PHE A 275 -5.97 25.65 -0.33
C PHE A 275 -6.36 26.02 1.09
N GLY A 276 -6.04 27.25 1.49
CA GLY A 276 -6.39 27.76 2.82
C GLY A 276 -5.78 26.95 3.96
N ASP A 277 -6.42 27.03 5.12
CA ASP A 277 -6.04 26.26 6.28
C ASP A 277 -6.37 24.78 6.05
N CYS A 278 -5.42 23.89 6.32
CA CYS A 278 -5.58 22.48 6.02
C CYS A 278 -5.07 21.58 7.13
N ALA A 279 -5.75 20.44 7.31
CA ALA A 279 -5.28 19.39 8.19
C ALA A 279 -4.07 18.67 7.57
N VAL A 280 -3.11 18.31 8.43
CA VAL A 280 -1.98 17.43 8.12
C VAL A 280 -2.13 16.20 8.99
N TYR A 281 -2.05 15.04 8.37
CA TYR A 281 -2.11 13.75 9.05
C TYR A 281 -0.79 13.00 8.88
N VAL A 282 -0.24 12.54 10.00
CA VAL A 282 1.06 11.88 10.08
C VAL A 282 0.93 10.56 10.83
N GLN A 283 1.63 9.54 10.35
CA GLN A 283 1.83 8.29 11.06
C GLN A 283 3.27 8.18 11.54
N ALA A 284 3.47 7.63 12.73
CA ALA A 284 4.79 7.42 13.31
C ALA A 284 4.89 6.07 14.02
N TYR A 285 6.05 5.43 13.89
CA TYR A 285 6.33 4.10 14.43
C TYR A 285 7.77 4.04 14.95
N ALA A 286 7.98 3.29 16.03
CA ALA A 286 9.31 2.94 16.53
C ALA A 286 9.30 1.50 17.03
N ARG A 287 10.30 0.71 16.61
CA ARG A 287 10.38 -0.73 16.90
C ARG A 287 10.66 -1.04 18.38
N GLU A 288 11.54 -0.25 18.99
CA GLU A 288 12.12 -0.56 20.32
C GLU A 288 11.90 0.57 21.35
N ALA A 289 11.12 1.58 21.01
CA ALA A 289 10.85 2.74 21.85
C ALA A 289 9.46 3.30 21.55
N ASP A 290 8.99 4.20 22.40
CA ASP A 290 7.71 4.88 22.19
C ASP A 290 7.94 6.20 21.45
N ILE A 291 7.00 6.56 20.57
CA ILE A 291 6.96 7.91 19.97
C ILE A 291 6.43 8.89 21.02
N VAL A 292 7.29 9.80 21.49
CA VAL A 292 6.95 10.77 22.53
C VAL A 292 6.40 12.08 21.97
N SER A 293 6.81 12.44 20.75
CA SER A 293 6.33 13.65 20.09
C SER A 293 6.42 13.52 18.58
N VAL A 294 5.43 14.08 17.90
CA VAL A 294 5.50 14.41 16.47
C VAL A 294 5.30 15.91 16.32
N GLU A 295 6.15 16.51 15.50
CA GLU A 295 6.15 17.93 15.20
C GLU A 295 6.17 18.12 13.68
N MET A 296 5.58 19.20 13.21
CA MET A 296 5.68 19.59 11.80
C MET A 296 6.31 20.97 11.68
N GLY A 297 6.94 21.24 10.55
CA GLY A 297 7.58 22.52 10.25
C GLY A 297 7.57 22.80 8.77
N LEU A 298 7.69 24.07 8.43
CA LEU A 298 7.89 24.56 7.06
C LEU A 298 9.32 25.06 6.99
N GLY A 299 10.08 24.70 5.94
CA GLY A 299 11.53 24.96 5.87
C GLY A 299 11.94 26.34 6.43
N GLY A 300 12.62 26.36 7.58
CA GLY A 300 13.08 27.58 8.25
C GLY A 300 12.17 28.15 9.36
N SER A 301 10.99 27.57 9.60
CA SER A 301 10.05 27.97 10.65
C SER A 301 10.21 27.15 11.93
N PRO A 302 9.73 27.66 13.10
CA PRO A 302 9.67 26.87 14.32
C PRO A 302 8.85 25.59 14.16
N TRP A 303 9.18 24.58 14.96
CA TRP A 303 8.42 23.33 15.02
C TRP A 303 7.07 23.55 15.69
N ILE A 304 6.02 23.02 15.06
CA ILE A 304 4.64 23.05 15.53
C ILE A 304 4.30 21.64 16.06
N PRO A 305 4.01 21.47 17.35
CA PRO A 305 3.61 20.18 17.89
C PRO A 305 2.31 19.69 17.27
N MET A 306 2.26 18.40 16.93
CA MET A 306 1.05 17.73 16.47
C MET A 306 0.33 17.06 17.64
N ARG A 307 -0.99 16.89 17.52
CA ARG A 307 -1.83 16.21 18.50
C ARG A 307 -1.89 14.72 18.17
N LYS A 308 -1.54 13.85 19.12
CA LYS A 308 -1.78 12.41 18.98
C LYS A 308 -3.27 12.12 18.95
N VAL A 309 -3.76 11.43 17.94
CA VAL A 309 -5.18 11.06 17.78
C VAL A 309 -5.44 9.57 17.92
N TRP A 310 -4.40 8.74 17.79
CA TRP A 310 -4.46 7.31 18.04
C TRP A 310 -3.10 6.78 18.48
N ASP A 311 -3.11 5.75 19.33
CA ASP A 311 -1.91 5.15 19.93
C ASP A 311 -2.11 3.63 20.03
N GLY A 312 -1.52 2.88 19.10
CA GLY A 312 -1.55 1.42 19.08
C GLY A 312 -0.20 0.85 18.67
N LEU A 313 -0.18 -0.05 17.69
CA LEU A 313 1.08 -0.61 17.16
C LEU A 313 1.95 0.47 16.49
N TRP A 314 1.31 1.44 15.84
CA TRP A 314 1.88 2.72 15.44
C TRP A 314 1.11 3.85 16.15
N SER A 315 1.48 5.09 15.89
CA SER A 315 0.78 6.27 16.40
C SER A 315 0.36 7.18 15.26
N GLU A 316 -0.77 7.84 15.44
CA GLU A 316 -1.34 8.75 14.45
C GLU A 316 -1.48 10.14 15.03
N TRP A 317 -1.20 11.15 14.20
CA TRP A 317 -1.04 12.53 14.65
C TRP A 317 -1.68 13.50 13.66
N GLU A 318 -2.32 14.51 14.20
CA GLU A 318 -2.96 15.58 13.43
C GLU A 318 -2.39 16.95 13.79
N GLY A 319 -2.22 17.78 12.76
CA GLY A 319 -1.86 19.19 12.88
C GLY A 319 -2.66 20.02 11.89
N THR A 320 -2.61 21.34 12.05
CA THR A 320 -3.23 22.28 11.11
C THR A 320 -2.18 23.25 10.57
N LEU A 321 -2.10 23.34 9.25
CA LEU A 321 -1.33 24.35 8.56
C LEU A 321 -2.22 25.57 8.31
N SER A 322 -1.78 26.74 8.74
CA SER A 322 -2.49 28.01 8.57
C SER A 322 -1.99 28.74 7.33
N ALA A 323 -2.81 28.92 6.30
CA ALA A 323 -2.37 29.58 5.05
C ALA A 323 -1.83 31.00 5.28
N HIS A 324 -2.30 31.67 6.34
CA HIS A 324 -1.82 32.98 6.76
C HIS A 324 -0.36 32.98 7.21
N GLU A 325 0.14 31.87 7.75
CA GLU A 325 1.51 31.75 8.28
C GLU A 325 2.53 31.30 7.22
N ILE A 326 2.07 30.57 6.19
CA ILE A 326 2.94 29.89 5.20
C ILE A 326 3.30 30.80 4.02
N GLY A 327 2.34 31.65 3.60
CA GLY A 327 2.42 32.37 2.34
C GLY A 327 2.17 31.49 1.12
N TRP A 328 1.88 32.14 -0.03
CA TRP A 328 1.53 31.46 -1.28
C TRP A 328 2.76 30.91 -2.02
N GLY A 329 2.59 29.82 -2.76
CA GLY A 329 3.61 29.24 -3.63
C GLY A 329 4.10 27.86 -3.20
N GLN A 330 5.26 27.46 -3.74
CA GLN A 330 5.87 26.17 -3.44
C GLN A 330 6.47 26.18 -2.03
N GLN A 331 6.16 25.14 -1.26
CA GLN A 331 6.55 24.98 0.14
C GLN A 331 7.08 23.56 0.37
N LEU A 332 7.84 23.39 1.45
CA LEU A 332 8.31 22.08 1.92
C LEU A 332 7.81 21.88 3.36
N LEU A 333 6.84 20.98 3.52
CA LEU A 333 6.38 20.51 4.82
C LEU A 333 7.31 19.40 5.29
N ILE A 334 7.77 19.49 6.54
CA ILE A 334 8.63 18.48 7.17
C ILE A 334 7.92 18.00 8.43
N ALA A 335 7.86 16.69 8.64
CA ALA A 335 7.46 16.07 9.89
C ALA A 335 8.68 15.48 10.57
N ARG A 336 8.73 15.59 11.90
CA ARG A 336 9.73 14.93 12.75
C ARG A 336 9.01 14.13 13.82
N ALA A 337 9.37 12.87 13.97
CA ALA A 337 9.04 12.09 15.15
C ALA A 337 10.27 11.97 16.06
N ARG A 338 10.06 12.00 17.38
CA ARG A 338 11.09 11.70 18.38
C ARG A 338 10.65 10.55 19.27
N THR A 339 11.60 9.70 19.62
CA THR A 339 11.37 8.56 20.51
C THR A 339 11.80 8.84 21.95
N SER A 340 11.34 8.02 22.90
CA SER A 340 11.70 8.10 24.33
C SER A 340 13.20 7.93 24.61
N ASN A 341 13.94 7.27 23.71
CA ASN A 341 15.40 7.12 23.77
C ASN A 341 16.16 8.14 22.91
N GLY A 342 15.48 9.15 22.36
CA GLY A 342 16.11 10.30 21.69
C GLY A 342 16.46 10.10 20.21
N TYR A 343 16.03 9.00 19.58
CA TYR A 343 16.11 8.88 18.12
C TYR A 343 15.07 9.75 17.44
N GLU A 344 15.40 10.23 16.25
CA GLU A 344 14.54 11.06 15.44
C GLU A 344 14.36 10.44 14.05
N ALA A 345 13.16 10.58 13.49
CA ALA A 345 12.88 10.27 12.09
C ALA A 345 12.26 11.50 11.43
N PHE A 346 12.47 11.63 10.13
CA PHE A 346 12.00 12.76 9.34
C PHE A 346 11.30 12.28 8.07
N ASP A 347 10.28 13.01 7.66
CA ASP A 347 9.69 12.93 6.33
C ASP A 347 9.41 14.36 5.85
N ALA A 348 9.40 14.56 4.54
CA ALA A 348 9.19 15.89 3.97
C ALA A 348 8.44 15.83 2.65
N ILE A 349 7.41 16.64 2.47
CA ILE A 349 6.63 16.71 1.22
C ILE A 349 6.68 18.12 0.61
N PRO A 350 6.97 18.26 -0.69
CA PRO A 350 6.68 19.49 -1.41
C PRO A 350 5.17 19.63 -1.64
N PHE A 351 4.66 20.84 -1.50
CA PHE A 351 3.27 21.19 -1.85
C PHE A 351 3.20 22.63 -2.35
N TRP A 352 2.10 22.99 -3.00
CA TRP A 352 1.79 24.35 -3.45
C TRP A 352 0.63 24.91 -2.66
N MET A 353 0.87 25.99 -1.92
CA MET A 353 -0.18 26.75 -1.25
C MET A 353 -0.80 27.74 -2.25
N ARG A 354 -2.12 27.66 -2.47
CA ARG A 354 -2.87 28.46 -3.45
C ARG A 354 -4.08 29.16 -2.85
N SER A 355 -4.38 30.36 -3.36
CA SER A 355 -5.43 31.24 -2.82
C SER A 355 -6.86 30.87 -3.19
N LEU A 356 -7.07 30.13 -4.29
CA LEU A 356 -8.38 29.66 -4.74
C LEU A 356 -8.26 28.28 -5.38
N PRO A 357 -9.26 27.39 -5.20
CA PRO A 357 -9.41 26.21 -6.04
C PRO A 357 -9.52 26.69 -7.49
N SER A 358 -8.56 26.31 -8.33
CA SER A 358 -8.73 26.53 -9.75
C SER A 358 -9.94 25.68 -10.19
N GLN A 359 -10.87 26.23 -10.98
CA GLN A 359 -11.99 25.45 -11.53
C GLN A 359 -11.52 24.29 -12.44
N ARG A 360 -10.23 24.23 -12.78
CA ARG A 360 -9.59 23.00 -13.26
C ARG A 360 -9.28 22.16 -12.03
N ALA A 361 -10.01 21.06 -11.90
CA ALA A 361 -9.85 19.96 -10.96
C ALA A 361 -8.47 19.92 -10.30
N THR A 362 -8.43 19.66 -8.99
CA THR A 362 -7.25 19.16 -8.25
C THR A 362 -6.34 18.35 -9.18
N SER A 363 -5.37 19.02 -9.78
CA SER A 363 -4.41 18.36 -10.65
C SER A 363 -3.37 17.83 -9.69
N ILE A 364 -3.53 16.57 -9.27
CA ILE A 364 -2.44 15.83 -8.67
C ILE A 364 -1.36 15.79 -9.75
N HIS A 365 -0.37 16.68 -9.63
CA HIS A 365 0.86 16.55 -10.38
C HIS A 365 1.66 15.47 -9.67
N GLU A 366 1.58 14.23 -10.17
CA GLU A 366 2.52 13.18 -9.79
C GLU A 366 3.91 13.66 -10.22
N ILE A 367 4.74 14.10 -9.27
CA ILE A 367 6.14 14.45 -9.52
C ILE A 367 7.00 13.36 -8.87
N SER A 368 7.83 12.69 -9.65
CA SER A 368 8.83 11.80 -9.09
C SER A 368 9.84 12.63 -8.30
N VAL A 369 9.79 12.58 -6.96
CA VAL A 369 10.80 13.21 -6.09
C VAL A 369 11.65 12.08 -5.53
N PHE A 370 12.89 12.03 -6.00
CA PHE A 370 13.84 10.98 -5.68
C PHE A 370 14.58 11.31 -4.39
N GLU A 371 14.50 10.43 -3.39
CA GLU A 371 15.59 10.34 -2.41
C GLU A 371 16.71 9.49 -3.01
N LEU A 372 17.87 10.11 -3.19
CA LEU A 372 19.09 9.36 -3.51
C LEU A 372 19.46 8.53 -2.28
N LEU A 373 19.08 7.26 -2.26
CA LEU A 373 19.63 6.27 -1.33
C LEU A 373 21.12 6.09 -1.67
N SER A 374 21.99 6.89 -1.04
CA SER A 374 23.42 6.63 -1.09
C SER A 374 23.70 5.38 -0.27
N ARG A 375 24.22 4.32 -0.91
CA ARG A 375 24.78 3.18 -0.17
C ARG A 375 25.84 3.72 0.81
N PRO A 376 25.79 3.37 2.10
CA PRO A 376 26.96 3.52 2.96
C PRO A 376 28.11 2.75 2.29
N ARG A 377 29.28 3.41 2.17
CA ARG A 377 30.49 2.77 1.63
C ARG A 377 31.03 1.72 2.59
#